data_AF-A0A7C4EB75-F1
#
_entry.id   AF-A0A7C4EB75-F1
#
_cell.length_a   1.000
_cell.length_b   1.000
_cell.length_c   1.000
_cell.angle_alpha   90.00
_cell.angle_beta   90.00
_cell.angle_gamma   90.00
#
_symmetry.space_group_name_H-M   'P 1'
#
loop_
_entity.id
_entity.type
_entity.pdbx_description
1 polymer ?
#
loop_
_entity_poly.entity_id
_entity_poly.type
_entity_poly.pdbx_seq_one_letter_code
_entity_poly.pdbx_strand_id
1 'polypeptide(L)'
;MAMHLAPIVGADSVVGNVSGGSSAKAMAYGAKGKFDGSISYATTRTDIQIALVSKPEVGYDALEPVAVLFKDLQSVFPHDDAPFKTLAEVFDYTRQLAGPKEIPEEIAHRRELSAEARLVVNFQ
;
A
#
# COMPACT_ATOMS: atom_id res chain seq x y z
N MET A 1 -14.03 -8.64 -4.98
CA MET A 1 -13.77 -9.75 -4.04
C MET A 1 -14.91 -9.94 -3.06
N ALA A 2 -15.15 -9.02 -2.11
CA ALA A 2 -16.21 -9.18 -1.10
C ALA A 2 -17.59 -9.53 -1.69
N MET A 3 -18.03 -8.81 -2.73
CA MET A 3 -19.31 -9.09 -3.43
C MET A 3 -19.41 -10.50 -4.03
N HIS A 4 -18.29 -11.14 -4.35
CA HIS A 4 -18.27 -12.48 -4.95
C HIS A 4 -18.03 -13.59 -3.92
N LEU A 5 -17.56 -13.26 -2.71
CA LEU A 5 -17.33 -14.23 -1.64
C LEU A 5 -18.60 -14.57 -0.87
N ALA A 6 -19.50 -13.60 -0.69
CA ALA A 6 -20.73 -13.79 0.08
C ALA A 6 -21.55 -15.04 -0.31
N PRO A 7 -21.86 -15.30 -1.60
CA PRO A 7 -22.61 -16.51 -1.97
C PRO A 7 -21.83 -17.81 -1.80
N ILE A 8 -20.48 -17.77 -1.71
CA ILE A 8 -19.62 -18.94 -1.55
C ILE A 8 -19.46 -19.30 -0.06
N VAL A 9 -19.27 -18.29 0.77
CA VAL A 9 -19.03 -18.44 2.22
C VAL A 9 -20.35 -18.61 2.98
N GLY A 10 -21.48 -18.16 2.42
CA GLY A 10 -22.77 -18.18 3.08
C GLY A 10 -22.89 -17.14 4.20
N ALA A 11 -22.09 -16.07 4.14
CA ALA A 11 -22.07 -14.98 5.11
C ALA A 11 -21.79 -13.65 4.39
N ASP A 12 -22.31 -12.56 4.95
CA ASP A 12 -22.04 -11.22 4.45
C ASP A 12 -20.56 -10.86 4.62
N SER A 13 -19.97 -10.29 3.57
CA SER A 13 -18.58 -9.82 3.58
C SER A 13 -18.56 -8.30 3.66
N VAL A 14 -18.02 -7.77 4.76
CA VAL A 14 -17.86 -6.32 4.97
C VAL A 14 -16.39 -5.94 4.77
N VAL A 15 -16.14 -4.86 4.03
CA VAL A 15 -14.79 -4.31 3.83
C VAL A 15 -14.53 -3.24 4.89
N GLY A 16 -13.50 -3.45 5.71
CA GLY A 16 -13.01 -2.46 6.67
C GLY A 16 -11.68 -1.87 6.22
N ASN A 17 -11.61 -0.55 6.03
CA ASN A 17 -10.36 0.15 5.74
C ASN A 17 -9.64 0.52 7.04
N VAL A 18 -8.49 -0.11 7.30
CA VAL A 18 -7.60 0.21 8.42
C VAL A 18 -6.37 0.94 7.88
N SER A 19 -6.32 2.27 8.07
CA SER A 19 -5.29 3.13 7.49
C SER A 19 -4.11 3.37 8.44
N GLY A 20 -2.90 3.41 7.86
CA GLY A 20 -1.68 3.90 8.51
C GLY A 20 -0.55 2.88 8.60
N GLY A 21 0.70 3.39 8.65
CA GLY A 21 1.91 2.58 8.80
C GLY A 21 2.18 1.64 7.63
N SER A 22 1.79 2.02 6.40
CA SER A 22 1.96 1.18 5.21
C SER A 22 1.44 -0.25 5.43
N SER A 23 0.21 -0.35 5.95
CA SER A 23 -0.48 -1.59 6.30
C SER A 23 -0.08 -2.26 7.63
N ALA A 24 0.92 -1.74 8.36
CA ALA A 24 1.31 -2.28 9.66
C ALA A 24 0.14 -2.33 10.67
N LYS A 25 -0.72 -1.31 10.67
CA LYS A 25 -1.91 -1.29 11.55
C LYS A 25 -2.95 -2.35 11.17
N ALA A 26 -3.18 -2.55 9.88
CA ALA A 26 -4.14 -3.53 9.38
C ALA A 26 -3.67 -4.96 9.64
N MET A 27 -2.38 -5.22 9.45
CA MET A 27 -1.74 -6.49 9.80
C MET A 27 -1.84 -6.78 11.30
N ALA A 28 -1.51 -5.81 12.16
CA ALA A 28 -1.65 -5.96 13.61
C ALA A 28 -3.12 -6.19 14.04
N TYR A 29 -4.08 -5.54 13.38
CA TYR A 29 -5.50 -5.76 13.62
C TYR A 29 -5.93 -7.20 13.29
N GLY A 30 -5.54 -7.72 12.12
CA GLY A 30 -5.84 -9.10 11.73
C GLY A 30 -5.19 -10.12 12.66
N ALA A 31 -3.91 -9.93 12.99
CA ALA A 31 -3.15 -10.84 13.84
C ALA A 31 -3.62 -10.85 15.32
N LYS A 32 -4.16 -9.73 15.82
CA LYS A 32 -4.72 -9.62 17.19
C LYS A 32 -6.22 -9.94 17.23
N GLY A 33 -6.84 -10.22 16.07
CA GLY A 33 -8.25 -10.53 15.93
C GLY A 33 -8.61 -11.94 16.39
N LYS A 34 -9.88 -12.31 16.19
CA LYS A 34 -10.33 -13.69 16.42
C LYS A 34 -9.83 -14.61 15.31
N PHE A 35 -9.23 -15.73 15.68
CA PHE A 35 -8.76 -16.78 14.76
C PHE A 35 -9.88 -17.78 14.41
N ASP A 36 -11.07 -17.28 14.07
CA ASP A 36 -12.25 -18.09 13.71
C ASP A 36 -12.63 -17.96 12.22
N GLY A 37 -11.80 -17.29 11.43
CA GLY A 37 -12.03 -17.02 10.00
C GLY A 37 -12.97 -15.84 9.73
N SER A 38 -13.50 -15.17 10.75
CA SER A 38 -14.35 -13.98 10.58
C SER A 38 -13.59 -12.74 10.10
N ILE A 39 -12.27 -12.71 10.26
CA ILE A 39 -11.39 -11.63 9.81
C ILE A 39 -10.42 -12.19 8.78
N SER A 40 -10.48 -11.61 7.58
CA SER A 40 -9.49 -11.84 6.52
C SER A 40 -8.79 -10.52 6.22
N TYR A 41 -7.47 -10.57 6.12
CA TYR A 41 -6.64 -9.41 5.81
C TYR A 41 -6.11 -9.52 4.38
N ALA A 42 -6.61 -8.67 3.50
CA ALA A 42 -6.10 -8.54 2.14
C ALA A 42 -4.89 -7.60 2.14
N THR A 43 -3.77 -8.08 1.62
CA THR A 43 -2.51 -7.34 1.61
C THR A 43 -1.80 -7.44 0.27
N THR A 44 -1.06 -6.39 -0.07
CA THR A 44 0.02 -6.43 -1.07
C THR A 44 1.31 -6.87 -0.38
N ARG A 45 2.39 -7.09 -1.15
CA ARG A 45 3.74 -7.45 -0.63
C ARG A 45 4.37 -6.39 0.28
N THR A 46 3.67 -5.28 0.50
CA THR A 46 4.05 -4.24 1.45
C THR A 46 4.14 -4.78 2.88
N ASP A 47 3.37 -5.80 3.26
CA ASP A 47 3.48 -6.50 4.55
C ASP A 47 4.91 -6.99 4.85
N ILE A 48 5.53 -7.66 3.88
CA ILE A 48 6.90 -8.17 3.97
C ILE A 48 7.90 -7.01 3.92
N GLN A 49 7.69 -6.04 3.02
CA GLN A 49 8.59 -4.88 2.90
C GLN A 49 8.67 -4.11 4.22
N ILE A 50 7.52 -3.84 4.85
CA ILE A 50 7.45 -3.11 6.13
C ILE A 50 8.02 -3.92 7.28
N ALA A 51 7.81 -5.24 7.31
CA ALA A 51 8.47 -6.10 8.28
C ALA A 51 10.01 -5.98 8.20
N LEU A 52 10.55 -5.86 6.98
CA LEU A 52 11.99 -5.72 6.74
C LEU A 52 12.54 -4.33 7.09
N VAL A 53 11.85 -3.25 6.68
CA VAL A 53 12.41 -1.88 6.77
C VAL A 53 11.99 -1.12 8.02
N SER A 54 10.87 -1.48 8.66
CA SER A 54 10.30 -0.70 9.77
C SER A 54 10.12 -1.48 11.06
N LYS A 55 10.38 -2.80 11.08
CA LYS A 55 10.29 -3.67 12.27
C LYS A 55 9.03 -3.40 13.13
N PRO A 56 7.83 -3.46 12.53
CA PRO A 56 6.58 -3.31 13.27
C PRO A 56 6.45 -4.35 14.40
N GLU A 57 5.63 -4.05 15.40
CA GLU A 57 5.35 -4.95 16.53
C GLU A 57 4.87 -6.35 16.08
N VAL A 58 4.15 -6.40 14.97
CA VAL A 58 3.61 -7.63 14.37
C VAL A 58 4.15 -7.73 12.95
N GLY A 59 4.67 -8.89 12.56
CA GLY A 59 5.14 -9.19 11.21
C GLY A 59 4.15 -10.03 10.40
N TYR A 60 4.49 -10.27 9.12
CA TYR A 60 3.69 -11.10 8.22
C TYR A 60 3.64 -12.58 8.65
N ASP A 61 4.57 -13.00 9.49
CA ASP A 61 4.68 -14.34 10.08
C ASP A 61 3.62 -14.61 11.16
N ALA A 62 2.90 -13.59 11.60
CA ALA A 62 1.76 -13.72 12.50
C ALA A 62 0.42 -14.02 11.77
N LEU A 63 0.45 -14.22 10.46
CA LEU A 63 -0.74 -14.43 9.61
C LEU A 63 -0.66 -15.77 8.89
N GLU A 64 -1.81 -16.41 8.69
CA GLU A 64 -1.94 -17.61 7.86
C GLU A 64 -2.15 -17.22 6.38
N PRO A 65 -1.29 -17.66 5.45
CA PRO A 65 -1.46 -17.37 4.03
C PRO A 65 -2.60 -18.19 3.43
N VAL A 66 -3.55 -17.53 2.77
CA VAL A 66 -4.73 -18.19 2.15
C VAL A 66 -4.55 -18.37 0.65
N ALA A 67 -4.40 -17.27 -0.09
CA ALA A 67 -4.32 -17.29 -1.55
C ALA A 67 -3.68 -16.03 -2.12
N VAL A 68 -3.06 -16.15 -3.31
CA VAL A 68 -2.68 -15.00 -4.13
C VAL A 68 -3.88 -14.63 -5.00
N LEU A 69 -4.42 -13.42 -4.82
CA LEU A 69 -5.63 -12.99 -5.52
C LEU A 69 -5.36 -12.48 -6.93
N PHE A 70 -4.31 -11.68 -7.11
CA PHE A 70 -3.89 -11.16 -8.41
C PHE A 70 -2.42 -10.73 -8.35
N LYS A 71 -1.84 -10.48 -9.52
CA LYS A 71 -0.54 -9.81 -9.66
C LYS A 71 -0.79 -8.45 -10.30
N ASP A 72 -0.35 -7.40 -9.64
CA ASP A 72 -0.44 -6.03 -10.13
C ASP A 72 0.84 -5.61 -10.86
N LEU A 73 0.68 -4.90 -11.97
CA LEU A 73 1.77 -4.20 -12.63
C LEU A 73 1.91 -2.81 -12.00
N GLN A 74 3.14 -2.41 -11.72
CA GLN A 74 3.45 -1.05 -11.28
C GLN A 74 3.90 -0.22 -12.49
N SER A 75 3.35 0.98 -12.62
CA SER A 75 3.72 1.95 -13.66
C SER A 75 4.31 3.20 -13.01
N VAL A 76 5.34 3.76 -13.64
CA VAL A 76 5.96 5.00 -13.19
C VAL A 76 5.50 6.11 -14.11
N PHE A 77 4.83 7.11 -13.54
CA PHE A 77 4.42 8.32 -14.25
C PHE A 77 5.16 9.52 -13.67
N PRO A 78 5.90 10.28 -14.49
CA PRO A 78 6.40 11.57 -14.07
C PRO A 78 5.23 12.57 -13.94
N HIS A 79 5.45 13.67 -13.22
CA HIS A 79 4.50 14.78 -13.24
C HIS A 79 4.42 15.40 -14.65
N ASP A 80 3.31 16.06 -14.98
CA ASP A 80 3.05 16.58 -16.33
C ASP A 80 4.08 17.62 -16.80
N ASP A 81 4.64 18.40 -15.86
CA ASP A 81 5.67 19.41 -16.11
C ASP A 81 7.10 18.83 -16.10
N ALA A 82 7.26 17.51 -15.92
CA ALA A 82 8.57 16.91 -15.84
C ALA A 82 9.32 17.09 -17.19
N PRO A 83 10.60 17.49 -17.14
CA PRO A 83 11.38 17.72 -18.36
C PRO A 83 11.84 16.43 -19.02
N PHE A 84 11.43 15.27 -18.51
CA PHE A 84 11.81 13.94 -19.00
C PHE A 84 10.62 13.26 -19.68
N LYS A 85 10.84 12.70 -20.87
CA LYS A 85 9.85 11.94 -21.64
C LYS A 85 10.12 10.43 -21.60
N THR A 86 11.31 10.03 -21.17
CA THR A 86 11.71 8.64 -21.08
C THR A 86 12.33 8.32 -19.72
N LEU A 87 12.27 7.05 -19.33
CA LEU A 87 12.94 6.59 -18.11
C LEU A 87 14.47 6.74 -18.21
N ALA A 88 15.04 6.68 -19.41
CA ALA A 88 16.46 6.91 -19.65
C ALA A 88 16.89 8.34 -19.27
N GLU A 89 16.11 9.35 -19.68
CA GLU A 89 16.35 10.75 -19.32
C GLU A 89 16.28 10.97 -17.81
N VAL A 90 15.35 10.28 -17.10
CA VAL A 90 15.29 10.30 -15.63
C VAL A 90 16.59 9.76 -15.03
N PHE A 91 17.10 8.64 -15.54
CA PHE A 91 18.36 8.07 -15.05
C PHE A 91 19.57 8.96 -15.36
N ASP A 92 19.64 9.56 -16.56
CA ASP A 92 20.71 10.49 -16.92
C ASP A 92 20.71 11.72 -16.02
N TYR A 93 19.53 12.27 -15.75
CA TYR A 93 19.36 13.38 -14.82
C TYR A 93 19.81 13.02 -13.40
N THR A 94 19.33 11.88 -12.86
CA THR A 94 19.68 11.46 -11.49
C THR A 94 21.16 11.15 -11.30
N ARG A 95 21.87 10.63 -12.32
CA ARG A 95 23.33 10.39 -12.26
C ARG A 95 24.14 11.69 -12.14
N GLN A 96 23.63 12.78 -12.68
CA GLN A 96 24.28 14.10 -12.60
C GLN A 96 24.06 14.77 -11.24
N LEU A 97 23.07 14.30 -10.47
CA LEU A 97 22.89 14.73 -9.08
C LEU A 97 23.94 14.03 -8.21
N ALA A 98 24.88 14.81 -7.68
CA ALA A 98 25.91 14.32 -6.76
C ALA A 98 25.28 13.84 -5.43
N GLY A 99 24.89 12.56 -5.37
CA GLY A 99 24.35 11.93 -4.17
C GLY A 99 22.98 12.47 -3.73
N PRO A 100 22.43 11.96 -2.61
CA PRO A 100 21.13 12.41 -2.11
C PRO A 100 21.24 13.88 -1.68
N LYS A 101 20.83 14.78 -2.57
CA LYS A 101 20.50 16.15 -2.18
C LYS A 101 19.20 16.08 -1.37
N GLU A 102 19.13 16.84 -0.28
CA GLU A 102 17.90 16.97 0.52
C GLU A 102 16.71 17.20 -0.41
N ILE A 103 15.60 16.50 -0.14
CA ILE A 103 14.35 16.69 -0.88
C ILE A 103 14.01 18.18 -0.74
N PRO A 104 13.97 18.96 -1.83
CA PRO A 104 13.64 20.38 -1.75
C PRO A 104 12.31 20.57 -1.02
N GLU A 105 12.21 21.54 -0.12
CA GLU A 105 10.99 21.76 0.70
C GLU A 105 9.71 21.89 -0.15
N GLU A 106 9.85 22.36 -1.39
CA GLU A 106 8.75 22.45 -2.36
C GLU A 106 8.13 21.07 -2.71
N ILE A 107 8.93 20.00 -2.72
CA ILE A 107 8.46 18.63 -2.92
C ILE A 107 7.89 18.06 -1.60
N ALA A 108 8.44 18.46 -0.44
CA ALA A 108 7.93 18.06 0.87
C ALA A 108 6.51 18.59 1.11
N HIS A 109 6.25 19.85 0.76
CA HIS A 109 4.92 20.47 0.89
C HIS A 109 3.87 19.83 -0.04
N ARG A 110 4.26 19.37 -1.24
CA ARG A 110 3.35 18.66 -2.17
C ARG A 110 3.03 17.24 -1.74
N ARG A 111 3.86 16.63 -0.88
CA ARG A 111 3.59 15.31 -0.30
C ARG A 111 2.36 15.34 0.61
N GLU A 112 2.14 16.45 1.32
CA GLU A 112 0.94 16.67 2.14
C GLU A 112 -0.32 16.76 1.28
N LEU A 113 -0.25 17.41 0.10
CA LEU A 113 -1.36 17.49 -0.86
C LEU A 113 -1.71 16.13 -1.49
N SER A 114 -0.73 15.26 -1.75
CA SER A 114 -0.98 13.90 -2.27
C SER A 114 -1.60 12.94 -1.25
N ALA A 115 -1.44 13.22 0.05
CA ALA A 115 -2.10 12.46 1.12
C ALA A 115 -3.62 12.73 1.18
N GLU A 116 -4.09 13.79 0.49
CA GLU A 116 -5.51 14.10 0.34
C GLU A 116 -6.20 13.40 -0.84
N ALA A 117 -5.47 12.60 -1.63
CA ALA A 117 -6.07 11.65 -2.57
C ALA A 117 -6.69 10.47 -1.81
N ARG A 118 -7.71 10.79 -0.99
CA ARG A 118 -8.63 9.85 -0.39
C ARG A 118 -9.50 9.33 -1.53
N LEU A 119 -9.36 8.05 -1.86
CA LEU A 119 -10.43 7.34 -2.54
C LEU A 119 -11.63 7.29 -1.58
N VAL A 120 -12.46 8.34 -1.61
CA VAL A 120 -13.75 8.39 -0.94
C VAL A 120 -14.70 7.57 -1.77
N VAL A 121 -14.89 6.31 -1.39
CA VAL A 121 -16.05 5.54 -1.83
C VAL A 121 -17.09 5.65 -0.74
N ASN A 122 -17.97 6.65 -0.88
CA ASN A 122 -19.19 6.73 -0.10
C ASN A 122 -20.23 5.78 -0.70
N PHE A 123 -20.89 4.99 0.14
CA PHE A 123 -22.19 4.41 -0.18
C PHE A 123 -23.18 4.78 0.91
N GLN A 124 -24.32 5.32 0.47
CA GLN A 124 -25.55 5.42 1.26
C GLN A 124 -26.20 4.04 1.40
#